data_AF-A0A950ERR0-F1
#
_entry.id   AF-A0A950ERR0-F1
#
_cell.length_a   1.000
_cell.length_b   1.000
_cell.length_c   1.000
_cell.angle_alpha   90.00
_cell.angle_beta   90.00
_cell.angle_gamma   90.00
#
_symmetry.space_group_name_H-M   'P 1'
#
loop_
_entity.id
_entity.type
_entity.pdbx_description
1 polymer ?
#
loop_
_entity_poly.entity_id
_entity_poly.type
_entity_poly.pdbx_seq_one_letter_code
_entity_poly.pdbx_strand_id
1 'polypeptide(L)'
;KPFWNKNLSVKPWLENKQPVPAGEEYRVPNAAMEELIQEVSCISCGACLMDCESFAVNENFTGPAALAKAYRYTADPRDAQTKQRLGSYSEPNVIWDCTHCYECVQQCPKGVAPLEQILKLRKMAVDAGYTHNAGTRHADAFAESVRDSGRLNELTLLPKSLGLFNIFAQLQTLPGAFNLIRAGKLPPLIHHAIPHVQRIKDIFKKIGGRFK
;
A
#
# COMPACT_ATOMS: atom_id res chain seq x y z
N LYS A 1 18.07 11.95 10.93
CA LYS A 1 17.36 10.90 11.71
C LYS A 1 16.20 10.34 10.86
N PRO A 2 16.48 9.62 9.76
CA PRO A 2 15.45 9.18 8.82
C PRO A 2 14.41 8.26 9.49
N PHE A 3 14.84 7.20 10.18
CA PHE A 3 13.93 6.23 10.83
C PHE A 3 12.91 6.87 11.80
N TRP A 4 13.39 7.65 12.78
CA TRP A 4 12.51 8.25 13.79
C TRP A 4 11.57 9.29 13.21
N ASN A 5 12.02 10.08 12.23
CA ASN A 5 11.16 11.07 11.57
C ASN A 5 10.01 10.39 10.81
N LYS A 6 10.27 9.24 10.15
CA LYS A 6 9.21 8.45 9.51
C LYS A 6 8.23 7.84 10.50
N ASN A 7 8.72 7.35 11.64
CA ASN A 7 7.82 6.88 12.70
C ASN A 7 6.95 8.01 13.24
N LEU A 8 7.50 9.21 13.42
CA LEU A 8 6.73 10.37 13.88
C LEU A 8 5.72 10.86 12.83
N SER A 9 6.01 10.72 11.53
CA SER A 9 5.10 11.18 10.47
C SER A 9 3.77 10.44 10.45
N VAL A 10 3.70 9.21 10.98
CA VAL A 10 2.45 8.46 11.09
C VAL A 10 1.63 8.76 12.35
N LYS A 11 2.08 9.72 13.18
CA LYS A 11 1.48 10.08 14.48
C LYS A 11 1.25 8.85 15.37
N PRO A 12 2.32 8.20 15.85
CA PRO A 12 2.25 6.90 16.49
C PRO A 12 1.85 7.04 17.96
N TRP A 13 0.72 7.66 18.26
CA TRP A 13 0.07 7.76 19.57
C TRP A 13 -1.44 7.60 19.40
N LEU A 14 -2.12 7.19 20.47
CA LEU A 14 -3.56 6.99 20.49
C LEU A 14 -4.26 8.35 20.66
N GLU A 15 -5.23 8.65 19.81
CA GLU A 15 -6.06 9.85 19.94
C GLU A 15 -7.52 9.43 20.17
N ASN A 16 -7.97 9.48 21.42
CA ASN A 16 -9.36 9.18 21.78
C ASN A 16 -10.17 10.48 21.92
N LYS A 17 -11.44 10.44 21.49
CA LYS A 17 -12.40 11.54 21.69
C LYS A 17 -13.22 11.37 22.97
N GLN A 18 -13.32 10.16 23.49
CA GLN A 18 -14.08 9.86 24.71
C GLN A 18 -13.26 10.21 25.95
N PRO A 19 -13.88 10.82 26.98
CA PRO A 19 -13.20 11.08 28.24
C PRO A 19 -12.75 9.76 28.88
N VAL A 20 -11.66 9.83 29.64
CA VAL A 20 -11.19 8.67 30.44
C VAL A 20 -12.27 8.34 31.48
N PRO A 21 -12.76 7.10 31.55
CA PRO A 21 -13.70 6.67 32.59
C PRO A 21 -13.13 6.96 34.00
N ALA A 22 -13.96 7.49 34.89
CA ALA A 22 -13.51 7.85 36.24
C ALA A 22 -13.14 6.59 37.03
N GLY A 23 -11.86 6.43 37.37
CA GLY A 23 -11.38 5.31 38.18
C GLY A 23 -11.31 3.96 37.46
N GLU A 24 -11.58 3.91 36.15
CA GLU A 24 -11.56 2.69 35.34
C GLU A 24 -10.71 2.87 34.06
N GLU A 25 -10.33 1.75 33.45
CA GLU A 25 -9.65 1.71 32.16
C GLU A 25 -10.62 1.65 30.97
N TYR A 26 -10.13 1.95 29.77
CA TYR A 26 -10.90 1.72 28.54
C TYR A 26 -11.05 0.23 28.29
N ARG A 27 -12.30 -0.27 28.31
CA ARG A 27 -12.59 -1.66 28.00
C ARG A 27 -12.54 -1.89 26.49
N VAL A 28 -11.76 -2.88 26.07
CA VAL A 28 -11.63 -3.31 24.68
C VAL A 28 -11.83 -4.83 24.61
N PRO A 29 -12.57 -5.36 23.62
CA PRO A 29 -12.68 -6.80 23.42
C PRO A 29 -11.31 -7.44 23.15
N ASN A 30 -11.04 -8.61 23.73
CA ASN A 30 -9.78 -9.34 23.54
C ASN A 30 -9.47 -9.57 22.05
N ALA A 31 -10.48 -9.97 21.26
CA ALA A 31 -10.31 -10.22 19.83
C ALA A 31 -9.72 -9.01 19.08
N ALA A 32 -10.13 -7.78 19.43
CA ALA A 32 -9.60 -6.58 18.79
C ALA A 32 -8.14 -6.29 19.19
N MET A 33 -7.73 -6.70 20.39
CA MET A 33 -6.34 -6.56 20.84
C MET A 33 -5.44 -7.66 20.31
N GLU A 34 -5.95 -8.88 20.14
CA GLU A 34 -5.22 -10.01 19.56
C GLU A 34 -4.73 -9.72 18.14
N GLU A 35 -5.55 -9.03 17.35
CA GLU A 35 -5.17 -8.57 16.00
C GLU A 35 -3.99 -7.58 15.98
N LEU A 36 -3.66 -6.96 17.12
CA LEU A 36 -2.63 -5.92 17.24
C LEU A 36 -1.32 -6.43 17.89
N ILE A 37 -1.29 -7.69 18.34
CA ILE A 37 -0.14 -8.25 19.09
C ILE A 37 1.14 -8.20 18.24
N GLN A 38 1.03 -8.47 16.94
CA GLN A 38 2.17 -8.49 16.04
C GLN A 38 2.86 -7.12 15.98
N GLU A 39 2.10 -6.05 15.81
CA GLU A 39 2.63 -4.68 15.68
C GLU A 39 3.13 -4.14 17.02
N VAL A 40 2.47 -4.50 18.11
CA VAL A 40 2.91 -4.14 19.47
C VAL A 40 4.24 -4.82 19.80
N SER A 41 4.51 -5.99 19.23
CA SER A 41 5.77 -6.72 19.41
C SER A 41 6.97 -6.09 18.69
N CYS A 42 6.77 -5.03 17.91
CA CYS A 42 7.85 -4.31 17.24
C CYS A 42 8.77 -3.59 18.23
N ILE A 43 10.05 -3.97 18.23
CA ILE A 43 11.10 -3.36 19.08
C ILE A 43 11.77 -2.12 18.45
N SER A 44 11.25 -1.64 17.30
CA SER A 44 11.78 -0.46 16.59
C SER A 44 13.28 -0.55 16.26
N CYS A 45 13.79 -1.74 15.92
CA CYS A 45 15.19 -1.97 15.58
C CYS A 45 15.61 -1.43 14.19
N GLY A 46 14.65 -1.19 13.30
CA GLY A 46 14.93 -0.62 11.97
C GLY A 46 15.41 -1.60 10.90
N ALA A 47 15.61 -2.88 11.21
CA ALA A 47 16.07 -3.90 10.24
C ALA A 47 15.23 -3.90 8.95
N CYS A 48 13.91 -3.96 9.10
CA CYS A 48 12.98 -3.91 7.97
C CYS A 48 13.08 -2.65 7.08
N LEU A 49 13.57 -1.53 7.60
CA LEU A 49 13.76 -0.31 6.82
C LEU A 49 15.07 -0.36 6.02
N MET A 50 16.12 -0.97 6.58
CA MET A 50 17.43 -1.04 5.93
C MET A 50 17.39 -1.89 4.66
N ASP A 51 16.70 -3.03 4.70
CA ASP A 51 16.59 -3.94 3.55
C ASP A 51 15.40 -3.60 2.63
N CYS A 52 14.74 -2.47 2.85
CA CYS A 52 13.61 -2.07 2.03
C CYS A 52 14.08 -1.38 0.75
N GLU A 53 14.04 -2.10 -0.37
CA GLU A 53 14.40 -1.56 -1.69
C GLU A 53 13.56 -0.35 -2.11
N SER A 54 12.25 -0.36 -1.81
CA SER A 54 11.39 0.82 -2.05
C SER A 54 11.91 2.05 -1.31
N PHE A 55 12.45 1.89 -0.10
CA PHE A 55 13.02 2.98 0.68
C PHE A 55 14.40 3.40 0.16
N ALA A 56 15.22 2.45 -0.27
CA ALA A 56 16.52 2.72 -0.88
C ALA A 56 16.41 3.54 -2.18
N VAL A 57 15.38 3.28 -2.99
CA VAL A 57 15.11 4.02 -4.23
C VAL A 57 14.39 5.34 -3.98
N ASN A 58 13.47 5.38 -3.01
CA ASN A 58 12.70 6.58 -2.66
C ASN A 58 12.78 6.88 -1.16
N GLU A 59 13.69 7.75 -0.76
CA GLU A 59 13.84 8.17 0.65
C GLU A 59 12.59 8.89 1.19
N ASN A 60 11.70 9.40 0.32
CA ASN A 60 10.44 10.00 0.75
C ASN A 60 9.44 8.96 1.22
N PHE A 61 9.58 7.70 0.82
CA PHE A 61 8.73 6.60 1.29
C PHE A 61 8.70 6.54 2.83
N THR A 62 7.51 6.34 3.38
CA THR A 62 7.29 6.27 4.83
C THR A 62 7.99 5.05 5.45
N GLY A 63 8.11 3.95 4.71
CA GLY A 63 8.87 2.79 5.14
C GLY A 63 8.04 1.78 5.97
N PRO A 64 8.49 0.52 6.03
CA PRO A 64 7.67 -0.56 6.57
C PRO A 64 7.45 -0.50 8.07
N ALA A 65 8.46 -0.13 8.85
CA ALA A 65 8.33 -0.01 10.31
C ALA A 65 7.26 1.03 10.72
N ALA A 66 7.30 2.21 10.10
CA ALA A 66 6.35 3.28 10.38
C ALA A 66 4.93 2.89 9.96
N LEU A 67 4.77 2.26 8.80
CA LEU A 67 3.46 1.82 8.33
C LEU A 67 2.87 0.66 9.15
N ALA A 68 3.69 -0.27 9.66
CA ALA A 68 3.21 -1.26 10.62
C ALA A 68 2.70 -0.61 11.90
N LYS A 69 3.39 0.44 12.38
CA LYS A 69 2.92 1.24 13.53
C LYS A 69 1.65 2.03 13.20
N ALA A 70 1.53 2.52 11.97
CA ALA A 70 0.32 3.20 11.48
C ALA A 70 -0.89 2.26 11.52
N TYR A 71 -0.74 1.01 11.09
CA TYR A 71 -1.79 -0.01 11.17
C TYR A 71 -2.23 -0.22 12.62
N ARG A 72 -1.27 -0.39 13.55
CA ARG A 72 -1.54 -0.57 14.98
C ARG A 72 -2.50 0.46 15.55
N TYR A 73 -2.38 1.73 15.18
CA TYR A 73 -3.29 2.78 15.66
C TYR A 73 -4.57 2.90 14.84
N THR A 74 -4.51 2.59 13.55
CA THR A 74 -5.68 2.69 12.67
C THR A 74 -6.71 1.60 12.95
N ALA A 75 -6.23 0.40 13.33
CA ALA A 75 -7.05 -0.75 13.70
C ALA A 75 -7.41 -0.80 15.20
N ASP A 76 -6.78 0.04 16.03
CA ASP A 76 -7.12 0.10 17.47
C ASP A 76 -8.50 0.73 17.66
N PRO A 77 -9.49 0.02 18.24
CA PRO A 77 -10.85 0.53 18.40
C PRO A 77 -10.94 1.74 19.35
N ARG A 78 -9.88 2.02 20.11
CA ARG A 78 -9.80 3.20 20.98
C ARG A 78 -9.40 4.47 20.23
N ASP A 79 -8.86 4.36 19.02
CA ASP A 79 -8.42 5.52 18.23
C ASP A 79 -9.62 6.12 17.49
N ALA A 80 -9.81 7.43 17.62
CA ALA A 80 -10.91 8.15 17.03
C ALA A 80 -10.54 8.86 15.71
N GLN A 81 -9.34 8.61 15.17
CA GLN A 81 -8.79 9.30 14.00
C GLN A 81 -8.62 8.40 12.77
N THR A 82 -9.18 7.19 12.77
CA THR A 82 -9.06 6.21 11.68
C THR A 82 -9.25 6.83 10.29
N LYS A 83 -10.34 7.59 10.07
CA LYS A 83 -10.61 8.22 8.77
C LYS A 83 -9.53 9.26 8.39
N GLN A 84 -9.16 10.15 9.32
CA GLN A 84 -8.13 11.16 9.07
C GLN A 84 -6.78 10.51 8.75
N ARG A 85 -6.39 9.49 9.53
CA ARG A 85 -5.17 8.69 9.32
C ARG A 85 -5.17 8.05 7.94
N LEU A 86 -6.22 7.31 7.57
CA LEU A 86 -6.34 6.65 6.27
C LEU A 86 -6.25 7.65 5.10
N GLY A 87 -6.79 8.86 5.26
CA GLY A 87 -6.61 9.94 4.29
C GLY A 87 -5.15 10.31 4.11
N SER A 88 -4.45 10.64 5.20
CA SER A 88 -3.01 10.97 5.16
C SER A 88 -2.15 9.81 4.65
N TYR A 89 -2.53 8.56 4.94
CA TYR A 89 -1.80 7.37 4.50
C TYR A 89 -2.04 7.02 3.04
N SER A 90 -3.07 7.60 2.42
CA SER A 90 -3.36 7.43 1.00
C SER A 90 -2.64 8.43 0.11
N GLU A 91 -1.88 9.37 0.69
CA GLU A 91 -1.04 10.31 -0.03
C GLU A 91 0.16 9.63 -0.71
N PRO A 92 0.77 10.27 -1.72
CA PRO A 92 2.00 9.77 -2.36
C PRO A 92 3.13 9.54 -1.35
N ASN A 93 4.01 8.57 -1.59
CA ASN A 93 5.12 8.20 -0.69
C ASN A 93 4.69 7.54 0.64
N VAL A 94 3.43 7.17 0.80
CA VAL A 94 2.94 6.48 2.00
C VAL A 94 2.58 5.03 1.67
N ILE A 95 1.34 4.57 1.80
CA ILE A 95 1.05 3.12 1.68
C ILE A 95 1.28 2.56 0.28
N TRP A 96 1.16 3.37 -0.77
CA TRP A 96 1.15 2.94 -2.17
C TRP A 96 2.54 2.68 -2.78
N ASP A 97 3.60 3.19 -2.15
CA ASP A 97 4.99 3.05 -2.65
C ASP A 97 5.64 1.70 -2.27
N CYS A 98 4.99 0.92 -1.40
CA CYS A 98 5.42 -0.44 -1.14
C CYS A 98 5.26 -1.32 -2.39
N THR A 99 6.36 -1.97 -2.79
CA THR A 99 6.45 -2.84 -3.98
C THR A 99 6.17 -4.31 -3.69
N HIS A 100 5.85 -4.67 -2.44
CA HIS A 100 5.59 -6.03 -2.00
C HIS A 100 6.75 -7.02 -2.20
N CYS A 101 8.01 -6.58 -2.06
CA CYS A 101 9.18 -7.44 -2.17
C CYS A 101 9.39 -8.43 -1.01
N TYR A 102 8.56 -8.38 0.04
CA TYR A 102 8.61 -9.25 1.24
C TYR A 102 9.84 -9.15 2.16
N GLU A 103 10.87 -8.38 1.80
CA GLU A 103 12.12 -8.33 2.56
C GLU A 103 11.93 -7.90 4.03
N CYS A 104 11.09 -6.89 4.26
CA CYS A 104 10.75 -6.42 5.60
C CYS A 104 10.15 -7.49 6.52
N VAL A 105 9.54 -8.55 5.97
CA VAL A 105 9.01 -9.69 6.72
C VAL A 105 10.15 -10.65 7.09
N GLN A 106 11.01 -10.97 6.12
CA GLN A 106 12.13 -11.90 6.30
C GLN A 106 13.14 -11.39 7.33
N GLN A 107 13.42 -10.09 7.31
CA GLN A 107 14.44 -9.47 8.15
C GLN A 107 13.94 -9.08 9.54
N CYS A 108 12.67 -9.33 9.85
CA CYS A 108 12.11 -8.95 11.14
C CYS A 108 12.47 -9.98 12.23
N PRO A 109 13.32 -9.64 13.22
CA PRO A 109 13.72 -10.60 14.27
C PRO A 109 12.57 -10.95 15.24
N LYS A 110 11.47 -10.19 15.19
CA LYS A 110 10.29 -10.36 16.05
C LYS A 110 9.08 -10.94 15.32
N GLY A 111 9.17 -11.19 14.01
CA GLY A 111 8.05 -11.74 13.25
C GLY A 111 6.83 -10.81 13.15
N VAL A 112 7.04 -9.49 13.15
CA VAL A 112 5.94 -8.48 13.07
C VAL A 112 5.20 -8.49 11.73
N ALA A 113 5.86 -9.02 10.68
CA ALA A 113 5.39 -9.04 9.29
C ALA A 113 4.87 -7.67 8.76
N PRO A 114 5.71 -6.62 8.68
CA PRO A 114 5.26 -5.27 8.32
C PRO A 114 4.49 -5.17 6.99
N LEU A 115 4.84 -5.96 5.98
CA LEU A 115 4.15 -5.97 4.68
C LEU A 115 2.67 -6.31 4.82
N GLU A 116 2.34 -7.31 5.63
CA GLU A 116 0.94 -7.73 5.82
C GLU A 116 0.11 -6.60 6.41
N GLN A 117 0.69 -5.81 7.31
CA GLN A 117 0.02 -4.67 7.95
C GLN A 117 -0.16 -3.50 6.98
N ILE A 118 0.81 -3.30 6.06
CA ILE A 118 0.67 -2.34 4.95
C ILE A 118 -0.49 -2.76 4.03
N LEU A 119 -0.62 -4.05 3.73
CA LEU A 119 -1.73 -4.56 2.89
C LEU A 119 -3.08 -4.38 3.57
N LYS A 120 -3.19 -4.64 4.88
CA LYS A 120 -4.40 -4.36 5.64
C LYS A 120 -4.74 -2.86 5.64
N LEU A 121 -3.75 -1.98 5.82
CA LEU A 121 -3.96 -0.52 5.69
C LEU A 121 -4.47 -0.11 4.32
N ARG A 122 -3.90 -0.64 3.23
CA ARG A 122 -4.38 -0.38 1.87
C ARG A 122 -5.84 -0.79 1.71
N LYS A 123 -6.20 -1.97 2.22
CA LYS A 123 -7.58 -2.45 2.21
C LYS A 123 -8.50 -1.51 2.99
N MET A 124 -8.13 -1.12 4.21
CA MET A 124 -8.90 -0.17 5.02
C MET A 124 -9.09 1.18 4.31
N ALA A 125 -8.06 1.69 3.63
CA ALA A 125 -8.14 2.95 2.88
C ALA A 125 -9.14 2.84 1.72
N VAL A 126 -9.08 1.77 0.94
CA VAL A 126 -10.03 1.50 -0.16
C VAL A 126 -11.45 1.29 0.37
N ASP A 127 -11.62 0.55 1.46
CA ASP A 127 -12.92 0.32 2.09
C ASP A 127 -13.53 1.63 2.63
N ALA A 128 -12.70 2.55 3.13
CA ALA A 128 -13.09 3.89 3.56
C ALA A 128 -13.33 4.90 2.42
N GLY A 129 -13.12 4.51 1.16
CA GLY A 129 -13.41 5.34 -0.02
C GLY A 129 -12.23 6.16 -0.55
N TYR A 130 -11.00 5.92 -0.09
CA TYR A 130 -9.80 6.57 -0.62
C TYR A 130 -9.33 5.90 -1.92
N THR A 131 -10.16 5.98 -2.97
CA THR A 131 -9.98 5.26 -4.25
C THR A 131 -9.46 6.12 -5.40
N HIS A 132 -9.31 7.43 -5.21
CA HIS A 132 -8.91 8.37 -6.28
C HIS A 132 -7.43 8.78 -6.20
N ASN A 133 -6.51 7.83 -6.11
CA ASN A 133 -5.06 8.08 -6.08
C ASN A 133 -4.32 7.22 -7.11
N ALA A 134 -3.02 7.47 -7.29
CA ALA A 134 -2.22 6.74 -8.27
C ALA A 134 -2.08 5.24 -7.95
N GLY A 135 -2.01 4.89 -6.66
CA GLY A 135 -1.87 3.51 -6.22
C GLY A 135 -3.12 2.67 -6.46
N THR A 136 -4.30 3.23 -6.19
CA THR A 136 -5.57 2.56 -6.48
C THR A 136 -5.81 2.43 -7.98
N ARG A 137 -5.56 3.49 -8.76
CA ARG A 137 -5.60 3.40 -10.22
C ARG A 137 -4.63 2.37 -10.79
N HIS A 138 -3.45 2.25 -10.20
CA HIS A 138 -2.47 1.23 -10.60
C HIS A 138 -3.00 -0.19 -10.34
N ALA A 139 -3.56 -0.43 -9.15
CA ALA A 139 -4.16 -1.71 -8.81
C ALA A 139 -5.34 -2.07 -9.74
N ASP A 140 -6.20 -1.09 -10.03
CA ASP A 140 -7.33 -1.27 -10.94
C ASP A 140 -6.87 -1.54 -12.38
N ALA A 141 -5.91 -0.77 -12.88
CA ALA A 141 -5.34 -0.95 -14.22
C ALA A 141 -4.64 -2.31 -14.37
N PHE A 142 -3.93 -2.76 -13.34
CA PHE A 142 -3.33 -4.09 -13.29
C PHE A 142 -4.42 -5.17 -13.35
N ALA A 143 -5.44 -5.08 -12.50
CA ALA A 143 -6.53 -6.05 -12.44
C ALA A 143 -7.32 -6.11 -13.75
N GLU A 144 -7.61 -4.95 -14.36
CA GLU A 144 -8.27 -4.83 -15.66
C GLU A 144 -7.44 -5.51 -16.76
N SER A 145 -6.13 -5.25 -16.81
CA SER A 145 -5.24 -5.89 -17.78
C SER A 145 -5.27 -7.41 -17.67
N VAL A 146 -5.14 -7.94 -16.44
CA VAL A 146 -5.17 -9.39 -16.18
C VAL A 146 -6.54 -9.97 -16.52
N ARG A 147 -7.64 -9.27 -16.20
CA ARG A 147 -9.00 -9.70 -16.54
C ARG A 147 -9.20 -9.81 -18.06
N ASP A 148 -8.72 -8.84 -18.81
CA ASP A 148 -9.08 -8.68 -20.21
C ASP A 148 -8.24 -9.55 -21.14
N SER A 149 -6.95 -9.71 -20.84
CA SER A 149 -6.00 -10.46 -21.66
C SER A 149 -5.36 -11.66 -20.96
N GLY A 150 -5.46 -11.76 -19.63
CA GLY A 150 -4.68 -12.73 -18.83
C GLY A 150 -3.19 -12.40 -18.74
N ARG A 151 -2.78 -11.22 -19.23
CA ARG A 151 -1.39 -10.73 -19.19
C ARG A 151 -1.36 -9.29 -18.71
N LEU A 152 -0.22 -8.87 -18.21
CA LEU A 152 0.03 -7.47 -17.90
C LEU A 152 0.37 -6.70 -19.19
N ASN A 153 -0.33 -5.59 -19.43
CA ASN A 153 -0.03 -4.63 -20.47
C ASN A 153 0.80 -3.48 -19.88
N GLU A 154 2.11 -3.70 -19.79
CA GLU A 154 3.07 -2.75 -19.23
C GLU A 154 3.03 -1.37 -19.93
N LEU A 155 2.77 -1.35 -21.24
CA LEU A 155 2.70 -0.11 -22.03
C LEU A 155 1.56 0.81 -21.56
N THR A 156 0.42 0.23 -21.17
CA THR A 156 -0.74 1.00 -20.71
C THR A 156 -0.81 1.20 -19.21
N LEU A 157 -0.09 0.38 -18.44
CA LEU A 157 -0.14 0.38 -16.98
C LEU A 157 0.28 1.73 -16.39
N LEU A 158 1.44 2.24 -16.81
CA LEU A 158 1.97 3.51 -16.30
C LEU A 158 1.07 4.71 -16.65
N PRO A 159 0.63 4.90 -17.91
CA PRO A 159 -0.37 5.92 -18.26
C PRO A 159 -1.66 5.85 -17.45
N LYS A 160 -2.24 4.65 -17.26
CA LYS A 160 -3.46 4.48 -16.47
C LYS A 160 -3.25 4.80 -14.99
N SER A 161 -2.08 4.47 -14.44
CA SER A 161 -1.72 4.73 -13.04
C SER A 161 -1.59 6.24 -12.76
N LEU A 162 -0.84 6.95 -13.61
CA LEU A 162 -0.61 8.40 -13.47
C LEU A 162 -1.84 9.24 -13.88
N GLY A 163 -2.72 8.65 -14.68
CA GLY A 163 -3.92 9.26 -15.23
C GLY A 163 -3.69 9.65 -16.69
N LEU A 164 -4.55 9.14 -17.57
CA LEU A 164 -4.40 9.28 -19.03
C LEU A 164 -4.35 10.74 -19.51
N PHE A 165 -5.03 11.64 -18.79
CA PHE A 165 -5.09 13.07 -19.12
C PHE A 165 -4.07 13.93 -18.35
N ASN A 166 -3.25 13.33 -17.48
CA ASN A 166 -2.24 14.06 -16.71
C ASN A 166 -0.96 14.26 -17.53
N ILE A 167 -1.01 15.16 -18.52
CA ILE A 167 0.08 15.41 -19.46
C ILE A 167 1.39 15.71 -18.72
N PHE A 168 1.34 16.49 -17.64
CA PHE A 168 2.52 16.85 -16.88
C PHE A 168 3.22 15.63 -16.27
N ALA A 169 2.48 14.77 -15.56
CA ALA A 169 3.06 13.54 -15.00
C ALA A 169 3.58 12.60 -16.08
N GLN A 170 2.89 12.54 -17.23
CA GLN A 170 3.32 11.73 -18.37
C GLN A 170 4.65 12.23 -18.96
N LEU A 171 4.79 13.55 -19.13
CA LEU A 171 6.04 14.17 -19.60
C LEU A 171 7.23 13.87 -18.69
N GLN A 172 7.02 13.82 -17.37
CA GLN A 172 8.08 13.47 -16.41
C GLN A 172 8.61 12.05 -16.58
N THR A 173 7.82 11.12 -17.14
CA THR A 173 8.24 9.73 -17.38
C THR A 173 8.99 9.52 -18.70
N LEU A 174 8.96 10.50 -19.61
CA LEU A 174 9.58 10.39 -20.94
C LEU A 174 11.09 10.07 -20.92
N PRO A 175 11.92 10.64 -20.03
CA PRO A 175 13.34 10.29 -19.99
C PRO A 175 13.56 8.79 -19.72
N GLY A 176 12.75 8.21 -18.82
CA GLY A 176 12.77 6.77 -18.54
C GLY A 176 12.32 5.94 -19.74
N ALA A 177 11.23 6.36 -20.41
CA ALA A 177 10.76 5.71 -21.63
C ALA A 177 11.80 5.74 -22.75
N PHE A 178 12.50 6.86 -22.94
CA PHE A 178 13.58 6.99 -23.92
C PHE A 178 14.75 6.05 -23.61
N ASN A 179 15.13 5.94 -22.34
CA ASN A 179 16.16 5.00 -21.90
C ASN A 179 15.76 3.54 -22.18
N LEU A 180 14.50 3.17 -21.98
CA LEU A 180 13.99 1.82 -22.31
C LEU A 180 14.02 1.56 -23.82
N ILE A 181 13.63 2.53 -24.64
CA ILE A 181 13.70 2.44 -26.11
C ILE A 181 15.15 2.24 -26.55
N ARG A 182 16.08 3.06 -26.04
CA ARG A 182 17.51 2.97 -26.36
C ARG A 182 18.11 1.62 -25.94
N ALA A 183 17.64 1.07 -24.83
CA ALA A 183 18.08 -0.24 -24.34
C ALA A 183 17.39 -1.43 -25.04
N GLY A 184 16.46 -1.19 -25.98
CA GLY A 184 15.67 -2.25 -26.61
C GLY A 184 14.72 -2.98 -25.65
N LYS A 185 14.38 -2.37 -24.51
CA LYS A 185 13.53 -2.93 -23.45
C LYS A 185 12.10 -2.38 -23.50
N LEU A 186 11.65 -1.95 -24.67
CA LEU A 186 10.27 -1.50 -24.83
C LEU A 186 9.33 -2.72 -24.79
N PRO A 187 8.23 -2.66 -24.02
CA PRO A 187 7.22 -3.71 -24.05
C PRO A 187 6.62 -3.90 -25.46
N PRO A 188 6.06 -5.07 -25.77
CA PRO A 188 5.39 -5.30 -27.04
C PRO A 188 4.29 -4.26 -27.29
N LEU A 189 4.31 -3.63 -28.47
CA LEU A 189 3.29 -2.66 -28.87
C LEU A 189 1.92 -3.31 -29.07
N ILE A 190 1.91 -4.58 -29.49
CA ILE A 190 0.70 -5.36 -29.67
C ILE A 190 0.50 -6.22 -28.43
N HIS A 191 -0.62 -6.01 -27.75
CA HIS A 191 -0.98 -6.79 -26.58
C HIS A 191 -1.87 -7.98 -26.97
N HIS A 192 -1.40 -9.20 -26.72
CA HIS A 192 -2.12 -10.42 -27.04
C HIS A 192 -2.68 -11.10 -25.79
N ALA A 193 -3.94 -11.54 -25.85
CA ALA A 193 -4.54 -12.36 -24.81
C ALA A 193 -3.95 -13.78 -24.77
N ILE A 194 -4.01 -14.43 -23.60
CA ILE A 194 -3.69 -15.85 -23.47
C ILE A 194 -4.80 -16.72 -24.09
N PRO A 195 -4.48 -17.95 -24.54
CA PRO A 195 -5.51 -18.95 -24.83
C PRO A 195 -6.43 -19.16 -23.62
N HIS A 196 -7.73 -19.33 -23.87
CA HIS A 196 -8.75 -19.55 -22.83
C HIS A 196 -8.93 -18.40 -21.80
N VAL A 197 -8.66 -17.15 -22.18
CA VAL A 197 -8.87 -15.96 -21.33
C VAL A 197 -10.29 -15.86 -20.73
N GLN A 198 -11.29 -16.46 -21.36
CA GLN A 198 -12.65 -16.51 -20.83
C GLN A 198 -12.72 -17.13 -19.42
N ARG A 199 -11.87 -18.12 -19.13
CA ARG A 199 -11.78 -18.72 -17.78
C ARG A 199 -11.36 -17.68 -16.74
N ILE A 200 -10.44 -16.79 -17.08
CA ILE A 200 -10.02 -15.69 -16.21
C ILE A 200 -11.19 -14.73 -16.01
N LYS A 201 -11.85 -14.32 -17.09
CA LYS A 201 -13.03 -13.44 -17.00
C LYS A 201 -14.12 -14.03 -16.10
N ASP A 202 -14.34 -15.34 -16.16
CA ASP A 202 -15.32 -16.01 -15.32
C ASP A 202 -14.89 -16.10 -13.85
N ILE A 203 -13.59 -16.23 -13.55
CA ILE A 203 -13.06 -16.09 -12.19
C ILE A 203 -13.34 -14.69 -11.65
N PHE A 204 -13.06 -13.64 -12.44
CA PHE A 204 -13.36 -12.26 -12.05
C PHE A 204 -14.85 -12.03 -11.79
N LYS A 205 -15.74 -12.63 -12.61
CA LYS A 205 -17.20 -12.58 -12.39
C LYS A 205 -17.60 -13.27 -11.07
N LYS A 206 -17.02 -14.43 -10.76
CA LYS A 206 -17.31 -15.17 -9.51
C LYS A 206 -16.86 -14.45 -8.26
N ILE A 207 -15.71 -13.78 -8.32
CA ILE A 207 -15.16 -13.04 -7.17
C ILE A 207 -16.00 -11.78 -6.85
N GLY A 208 -16.80 -11.28 -7.80
CA GLY A 208 -17.77 -10.20 -7.53
C GLY A 208 -17.17 -8.89 -7.03
N GLY A 209 -15.87 -8.67 -7.26
CA GLY A 209 -15.15 -7.51 -6.73
C GLY A 209 -15.47 -6.18 -7.41
N ARG A 210 -15.21 -5.09 -6.69
CA ARG A 210 -15.28 -3.66 -7.05
C ARG A 210 -14.50 -3.23 -8.32
N PHE A 211 -14.21 -4.12 -9.26
CA PHE A 211 -13.54 -3.80 -10.53
C PHE A 211 -14.54 -3.36 -11.63
N LYS A 212 -15.62 -2.68 -11.23
CA LYS A 212 -16.57 -2.02 -12.13
C LYS A 212 -16.26 -0.54 -12.17
#